data_AF-A0A925D7G6-F1
#
_entry.id   AF-A0A925D7G6-F1
#
_cell.length_a   1.000
_cell.length_b   1.000
_cell.length_c   1.000
_cell.angle_alpha   90.00
_cell.angle_beta   90.00
_cell.angle_gamma   90.00
#
_symmetry.space_group_name_H-M   'P 1'
#
loop_
_entity.id
_entity.type
_entity.pdbx_description
1 polymer ?
#
loop_
_entity_poly.entity_id
_entity_poly.type
_entity_poly.pdbx_seq_one_letter_code
_entity_poly.pdbx_strand_id
1 'polypeptide(L)'
;MEEPHEPQLPAVRECLVTGFFGPTDLNSSKELPDRRGFHVFPAIDPHDGKGWQIRFDLEELRRRKITSAGRLQEIAQVATEILLFPTCIFQGLRGEREASWLCYAGVPSQAFTNAGASIPTWPGQVYLVYVNAERVAYDYRWERADSTDRDRPENWKIRFDRLWLP
;
A
#
# COMPACT_ATOMS: atom_id res chain seq x y z
N MET A 1 46.94 -3.93 6.51
CA MET A 1 45.69 -3.30 6.99
C MET A 1 44.81 -3.18 5.78
N GLU A 2 44.05 -4.24 5.50
CA GLU A 2 43.08 -4.30 4.41
C GLU A 2 41.70 -4.03 5.01
N GLU A 3 41.00 -3.02 4.48
CA GLU A 3 39.62 -2.73 4.87
C GLU A 3 38.67 -3.83 4.36
N PRO A 4 37.64 -4.22 5.14
CA PRO A 4 36.67 -5.20 4.69
C PRO A 4 35.71 -4.56 3.70
N HIS A 5 35.66 -5.13 2.50
CA HIS A 5 34.70 -4.83 1.46
C HIS A 5 33.26 -5.13 1.95
N GLU A 6 32.46 -4.08 2.10
CA GLU A 6 31.02 -4.17 2.35
C GLU A 6 30.30 -4.68 1.09
N PRO A 7 29.48 -5.74 1.17
CA PRO A 7 28.75 -6.24 0.01
C PRO A 7 27.58 -5.31 -0.30
N GLN A 8 27.63 -4.68 -1.48
CA GLN A 8 26.51 -3.90 -2.01
C GLN A 8 25.31 -4.82 -2.29
N LEU A 9 24.19 -4.55 -1.61
CA LEU A 9 22.89 -5.14 -1.94
C LEU A 9 22.46 -4.72 -3.36
N PRO A 10 21.91 -5.62 -4.18
CA PRO A 10 21.54 -5.29 -5.55
C PRO A 10 20.38 -4.29 -5.61
N ALA A 11 20.56 -3.27 -6.46
CA ALA A 11 19.60 -2.24 -6.83
C ALA A 11 18.42 -2.82 -7.64
N VAL A 12 17.50 -3.52 -7.00
CA VAL A 12 16.29 -4.06 -7.66
C VAL A 12 15.14 -3.04 -7.71
N ARG A 13 15.25 -1.90 -7.02
CA ARG A 13 14.17 -0.90 -6.92
C ARG A 13 14.14 0.15 -8.04
N GLU A 14 15.18 0.27 -8.88
CA GLU A 14 15.27 1.39 -9.84
C GLU A 14 14.70 1.10 -11.24
N CYS A 15 14.35 -0.15 -11.59
CA CYS A 15 13.98 -0.49 -12.97
C CYS A 15 12.50 -0.38 -13.35
N LEU A 16 11.59 -0.01 -12.44
CA LEU A 16 10.14 0.06 -12.77
C LEU A 16 9.50 1.45 -12.67
N VAL A 17 10.22 2.47 -12.17
CA VAL A 17 9.62 3.79 -11.88
C VAL A 17 9.72 4.78 -13.06
N THR A 18 10.48 4.48 -14.10
CA THR A 18 10.68 5.42 -15.23
C THR A 18 9.88 5.09 -16.49
N GLY A 19 9.06 4.03 -16.48
CA GLY A 19 8.42 3.50 -17.70
C GLY A 19 6.90 3.61 -17.81
N PHE A 20 6.16 3.83 -16.72
CA PHE A 20 4.69 3.85 -16.72
C PHE A 20 4.21 4.88 -15.70
N PHE A 21 3.15 5.61 -16.00
CA PHE A 21 2.63 6.77 -15.26
C PHE A 21 3.35 8.09 -15.55
N GLY A 22 3.11 8.62 -16.77
CA GLY A 22 2.86 10.05 -16.92
C GLY A 22 1.69 10.49 -16.02
N PRO A 23 1.41 11.80 -15.87
CA PRO A 23 0.36 12.30 -14.98
C PRO A 23 -0.90 11.49 -15.21
N THR A 24 -1.27 10.69 -14.20
CA THR A 24 -2.31 9.68 -14.34
C THR A 24 -3.60 10.41 -14.68
N ASP A 25 -3.93 10.44 -15.97
CA ASP A 25 -5.31 10.56 -16.40
C ASP A 25 -6.02 9.40 -15.69
N LEU A 26 -6.77 9.74 -14.64
CA LEU A 26 -7.83 8.90 -14.07
C LEU A 26 -8.88 8.44 -15.12
N ASN A 27 -8.63 8.67 -16.41
CA ASN A 27 -9.47 8.42 -17.55
C ASN A 27 -8.92 7.40 -18.56
N SER A 28 -7.74 6.78 -18.35
CA SER A 28 -7.16 5.90 -19.39
C SER A 28 -6.72 4.52 -18.89
N SER A 29 -7.70 3.75 -18.43
CA SER A 29 -7.77 2.31 -18.68
C SER A 29 -9.25 1.96 -18.82
N LYS A 30 -9.62 1.32 -19.94
CA LYS A 30 -10.99 0.91 -20.29
C LYS A 30 -11.45 -0.28 -19.45
N GLU A 31 -11.31 -0.23 -18.14
CA GLU A 31 -12.09 -1.07 -17.25
C GLU A 31 -13.25 -0.19 -16.77
N LEU A 32 -14.42 -0.40 -17.39
CA LEU A 32 -15.66 0.21 -16.90
C LEU A 32 -15.76 -0.13 -15.40
N PRO A 33 -16.03 0.84 -14.52
CA PRO A 33 -16.29 0.51 -13.13
C PRO A 33 -17.35 -0.59 -13.11
N ASP A 34 -17.15 -1.61 -12.27
CA ASP A 34 -18.22 -2.57 -11.94
C ASP A 34 -19.49 -1.74 -11.67
N ARG A 35 -20.68 -2.27 -12.01
CA ARG A 35 -21.98 -1.58 -11.90
C ARG A 35 -22.24 -0.95 -10.51
N ARG A 36 -21.39 -1.26 -9.52
CA ARG A 36 -21.39 -0.80 -8.13
C ARG A 36 -20.40 0.34 -7.83
N GLY A 37 -19.64 0.87 -8.80
CA GLY A 37 -18.77 2.02 -8.61
C GLY A 37 -17.40 1.71 -7.97
N PHE A 38 -16.86 0.51 -8.17
CA PHE A 38 -15.51 0.19 -7.70
C PHE A 38 -14.43 0.57 -8.71
N HIS A 39 -13.26 0.97 -8.20
CA HIS A 39 -12.01 0.98 -8.96
C HIS A 39 -11.15 -0.21 -8.55
N VAL A 40 -10.46 -0.83 -9.51
CA VAL A 40 -9.72 -2.07 -9.29
C VAL A 40 -8.23 -1.82 -9.40
N PHE A 41 -7.47 -2.28 -8.41
CA PHE A 41 -6.01 -2.22 -8.39
C PHE A 41 -5.41 -3.63 -8.36
N PRO A 42 -4.31 -3.88 -9.08
CA PRO A 42 -3.53 -5.09 -8.92
C PRO A 42 -2.85 -5.13 -7.55
N ALA A 43 -2.71 -6.33 -6.98
CA ALA A 43 -1.96 -6.58 -5.75
C ALA A 43 -1.32 -7.97 -5.78
N ILE A 44 -0.42 -8.27 -4.85
CA ILE A 44 0.13 -9.61 -4.64
C ILE A 44 -0.78 -10.41 -3.68
N ASP A 45 -1.15 -11.64 -4.04
CA ASP A 45 -1.82 -12.60 -3.15
C ASP A 45 -0.77 -13.23 -2.21
N PRO A 46 -0.90 -13.09 -0.88
CA PRO A 46 0.08 -13.63 0.05
C PRO A 46 0.14 -15.17 0.08
N HIS A 47 -0.87 -15.87 -0.46
CA HIS A 47 -0.93 -17.33 -0.40
C HIS A 47 -0.11 -18.02 -1.48
N ASP A 48 -0.09 -17.47 -2.70
CA ASP A 48 0.60 -18.08 -3.83
C ASP A 48 1.57 -17.12 -4.56
N GLY A 49 1.68 -15.87 -4.08
CA GLY A 49 2.55 -14.84 -4.64
C GLY A 49 2.09 -14.31 -6.00
N LYS A 50 0.93 -14.73 -6.52
CA LYS A 50 0.44 -14.28 -7.81
C LYS A 50 -0.30 -12.95 -7.70
N GLY A 51 -0.47 -12.30 -8.84
CA GLY A 51 -1.30 -11.11 -8.92
C GLY A 51 -2.78 -11.43 -8.70
N TRP A 52 -3.45 -10.62 -7.88
CA TRP A 52 -4.92 -10.59 -7.75
C TRP A 52 -5.42 -9.14 -7.72
N GLN A 53 -6.74 -8.97 -7.66
CA GLN A 53 -7.40 -7.66 -7.79
C GLN A 53 -8.04 -7.22 -6.47
N ILE A 54 -7.71 -6.01 -6.03
CA ILE A 54 -8.29 -5.33 -4.87
C ILE A 54 -9.19 -4.18 -5.34
N ARG A 55 -10.36 -4.06 -4.72
CA ARG A 55 -11.38 -3.09 -5.10
C ARG A 55 -11.41 -1.94 -4.10
N PHE A 56 -11.49 -0.72 -4.60
CA PHE A 56 -11.76 0.49 -3.81
C PHE A 56 -13.16 0.98 -4.14
N ASP A 57 -13.99 1.12 -3.12
CA ASP A 57 -15.36 1.64 -3.26
C ASP A 57 -15.32 3.16 -3.46
N LEU A 58 -15.55 3.63 -4.70
CA LEU A 58 -15.51 5.06 -4.99
C LEU A 58 -16.63 5.83 -4.31
N GLU A 59 -17.78 5.20 -4.07
CA GLU A 59 -18.87 5.81 -3.31
C GLU A 59 -18.46 6.00 -1.85
N GLU A 60 -17.75 5.04 -1.27
CA GLU A 60 -17.19 5.20 0.08
C GLU A 60 -16.16 6.34 0.16
N LEU A 61 -15.28 6.47 -0.84
CA LEU A 61 -14.35 7.60 -0.93
C LEU A 61 -15.10 8.95 -0.98
N ARG A 62 -16.19 9.01 -1.74
CA ARG A 62 -17.07 10.19 -1.84
C ARG A 62 -17.79 10.44 -0.50
N ARG A 63 -18.33 9.41 0.15
CA ARG A 63 -19.02 9.50 1.45
C ARG A 63 -18.10 10.00 2.55
N ARG A 64 -16.83 9.57 2.55
CA ARG A 64 -15.79 10.07 3.46
C ARG A 64 -15.39 11.52 3.18
N LYS A 65 -15.99 12.16 2.16
CA LYS A 65 -15.71 13.53 1.74
C LYS A 65 -14.21 13.75 1.56
N ILE A 66 -13.55 12.78 0.92
CA ILE A 66 -12.15 12.91 0.56
C ILE A 66 -12.06 13.96 -0.54
N THR A 67 -11.80 15.20 -0.14
CA THR A 67 -11.77 16.37 -1.01
C THR A 67 -10.36 16.92 -1.18
N SER A 68 -9.41 16.52 -0.33
CA SER A 68 -8.03 16.98 -0.49
C SER A 68 -7.35 16.25 -1.65
N ALA A 69 -6.72 17.02 -2.52
CA ALA A 69 -5.93 16.49 -3.64
C ALA A 69 -4.87 15.51 -3.13
N GLY A 70 -4.26 15.79 -1.98
CA GLY A 70 -3.32 14.89 -1.31
C GLY A 70 -3.85 13.48 -1.07
N ARG A 71 -5.05 13.36 -0.45
CA ARG A 71 -5.61 12.03 -0.18
C ARG A 71 -6.00 11.28 -1.45
N LEU A 72 -6.47 11.98 -2.47
CA LEU A 72 -6.75 11.35 -3.77
C LEU A 72 -5.46 10.79 -4.38
N GLN A 73 -4.35 11.53 -4.30
CA GLN A 73 -3.05 11.05 -4.77
C GLN A 73 -2.52 9.89 -3.94
N GLU A 74 -2.72 9.90 -2.62
CA GLU A 74 -2.36 8.76 -1.77
C GLU A 74 -3.11 7.48 -2.16
N ILE A 75 -4.42 7.57 -2.44
CA ILE A 75 -5.18 6.40 -2.89
C ILE A 75 -4.68 5.94 -4.27
N ALA A 76 -4.52 6.88 -5.21
CA ALA A 76 -4.18 6.55 -6.59
C ALA A 76 -2.75 6.01 -6.75
N GLN A 77 -1.79 6.55 -5.99
CA GLN A 77 -0.37 6.26 -6.15
C GLN A 77 0.20 5.46 -4.98
N VAL A 78 0.02 5.94 -3.74
CA VAL A 78 0.65 5.31 -2.57
C VAL A 78 0.01 3.95 -2.26
N ALA A 79 -1.32 3.87 -2.21
CA ALA A 79 -1.99 2.61 -1.94
C ALA A 79 -1.70 1.58 -3.05
N THR A 80 -1.69 2.00 -4.31
CA THR A 80 -1.30 1.16 -5.45
C THR A 80 0.12 0.62 -5.33
N GLU A 81 1.08 1.49 -4.96
CA GLU A 81 2.48 1.07 -4.75
C GLU A 81 2.58 0.01 -3.66
N ILE A 82 1.89 0.19 -2.53
CA ILE A 82 1.91 -0.75 -1.40
C ILE A 82 1.21 -2.07 -1.74
N LEU A 83 0.19 -2.06 -2.60
CA LEU A 83 -0.47 -3.27 -3.05
C LEU A 83 0.41 -4.09 -4.01
N LEU A 84 1.16 -3.41 -4.88
CA LEU A 84 2.05 -4.02 -5.87
C LEU A 84 3.40 -4.47 -5.28
N PHE A 85 3.96 -3.67 -4.37
CA PHE A 85 5.29 -3.89 -3.80
C PHE A 85 5.26 -3.74 -2.26
N PRO A 86 4.43 -4.52 -1.55
CA PRO A 86 4.44 -4.50 -0.09
C PRO A 86 5.82 -4.90 0.43
N THR A 87 6.26 -4.34 1.55
CA THR A 87 7.40 -4.90 2.28
C THR A 87 6.96 -6.08 3.13
N CYS A 88 5.72 -6.05 3.61
CA CYS A 88 5.11 -7.16 4.34
C CYS A 88 3.59 -7.18 4.15
N ILE A 89 3.00 -8.35 4.29
CA ILE A 89 1.55 -8.54 4.28
C ILE A 89 1.17 -9.23 5.58
N PHE A 90 0.25 -8.66 6.34
CA PHE A 90 -0.26 -9.25 7.56
C PHE A 90 -1.63 -9.88 7.31
N GLN A 91 -1.96 -10.90 8.09
CA GLN A 91 -3.27 -11.51 8.12
C GLN A 91 -3.86 -11.47 9.53
N GLY A 92 -5.15 -11.17 9.61
CA GLY A 92 -5.95 -11.09 10.82
C GLY A 92 -5.71 -9.81 11.59
N LEU A 93 -6.78 -9.17 12.07
CA LEU A 93 -6.72 -8.11 13.07
C LEU A 93 -7.11 -8.68 14.44
N ARG A 94 -6.15 -8.73 15.38
CA ARG A 94 -6.41 -9.16 16.75
C ARG A 94 -7.37 -8.18 17.43
N GLY A 95 -8.56 -8.67 17.79
CA GLY A 95 -9.62 -7.88 18.42
C GLY A 95 -10.89 -7.79 17.57
N GLU A 96 -10.78 -7.79 16.24
CA GLU A 96 -11.93 -7.67 15.32
C GLU A 96 -12.42 -9.02 14.77
N ARG A 97 -11.74 -10.14 15.10
CA ARG A 97 -12.10 -11.54 14.71
C ARG A 97 -12.13 -11.80 13.20
N GLU A 98 -11.49 -10.95 12.41
CA GLU A 98 -11.49 -11.06 10.96
C GLU A 98 -10.23 -11.77 10.45
N ALA A 99 -10.16 -13.07 10.73
CA ALA A 99 -8.99 -13.91 10.47
C ALA A 99 -8.59 -14.00 8.98
N SER A 100 -9.49 -13.67 8.06
CA SER A 100 -9.25 -13.67 6.61
C SER A 100 -8.91 -12.29 6.05
N TRP A 101 -8.87 -11.25 6.87
CA TRP A 101 -8.53 -9.90 6.41
C TRP A 101 -7.02 -9.75 6.31
N LEU A 102 -6.60 -8.95 5.35
CA LEU A 102 -5.21 -8.70 5.02
C LEU A 102 -4.86 -7.24 5.27
N CYS A 103 -3.60 -6.99 5.62
CA CYS A 103 -3.04 -5.65 5.72
C CYS A 103 -1.73 -5.62 4.93
N TYR A 104 -1.73 -4.92 3.81
CA TYR A 104 -0.53 -4.65 3.03
C TYR A 104 0.20 -3.49 3.67
N ALA A 105 1.51 -3.63 3.88
CA ALA A 105 2.31 -2.65 4.56
C ALA A 105 3.65 -2.45 3.86
N GLY A 106 4.11 -1.20 3.85
CA GLY A 106 5.44 -0.87 3.38
C GLY A 106 5.73 0.62 3.48
N VAL A 107 6.95 0.97 3.09
CA VAL A 107 7.39 2.36 2.99
C VAL A 107 7.33 2.74 1.51
N PRO A 108 6.36 3.56 1.09
CA PRO A 108 6.25 3.97 -0.30
C PRO A 108 7.35 4.97 -0.65
N SER A 109 7.60 5.12 -1.95
CA SER A 109 8.60 6.03 -2.52
C SER A 109 8.35 7.50 -2.22
N GLN A 110 7.09 7.89 -2.05
CA GLN A 110 6.65 9.27 -1.88
C GLN A 110 5.41 9.39 -0.97
N ALA A 111 5.15 10.62 -0.52
CA ALA A 111 3.93 11.02 0.14
C ALA A 111 3.36 12.28 -0.51
N PHE A 112 2.16 12.69 -0.10
CA PHE A 112 1.50 13.86 -0.66
C PHE A 112 1.03 14.82 0.42
N THR A 113 1.30 16.11 0.22
CA THR A 113 0.72 17.18 1.04
C THR A 113 -0.79 17.29 0.79
N ASN A 114 -1.53 17.98 1.65
CA ASN A 114 -2.98 18.22 1.45
C ASN A 114 -3.31 18.87 0.09
N ALA A 115 -2.40 19.71 -0.44
CA ALA A 115 -2.54 20.35 -1.73
C ALA A 115 -2.25 19.43 -2.93
N GLY A 116 -1.82 18.19 -2.69
CA GLY A 116 -1.49 17.21 -3.73
C GLY A 116 -0.05 17.30 -4.26
N ALA A 117 0.79 18.15 -3.67
CA ALA A 117 2.21 18.18 -4.02
C ALA A 117 2.92 16.94 -3.46
N SER A 118 3.68 16.26 -4.32
CA SER A 118 4.53 15.13 -3.94
C SER A 118 5.70 15.62 -3.08
N ILE A 119 6.03 14.82 -2.07
CA ILE A 119 7.12 15.02 -1.13
C ILE A 119 7.78 13.66 -0.84
N PRO A 120 9.00 13.63 -0.26
CA PRO A 120 9.56 12.39 0.26
C PRO A 120 8.62 11.72 1.27
N THR A 121 8.73 10.39 1.36
CA THR A 121 7.98 9.58 2.33
C THR A 121 8.15 10.14 3.75
N TRP A 122 7.11 10.04 4.58
CA TRP A 122 7.17 10.58 5.94
C TRP A 122 8.19 9.81 6.78
N PRO A 123 9.20 10.47 7.38
CA PRO A 123 10.24 9.76 8.12
C PRO A 123 9.69 8.92 9.26
N GLY A 124 10.04 7.62 9.27
CA GLY A 124 9.60 6.70 10.32
C GLY A 124 8.10 6.37 10.27
N GLN A 125 7.49 6.47 9.09
CA GLN A 125 6.13 5.99 8.87
C GLN A 125 6.07 4.91 7.80
N VAL A 126 5.10 4.03 7.95
CA VAL A 126 4.69 3.03 6.95
C VAL A 126 3.28 3.36 6.50
N TYR A 127 2.95 2.98 5.28
CA TYR A 127 1.60 3.08 4.77
C TYR A 127 0.94 1.70 4.80
N LEU A 128 -0.29 1.66 5.28
CA LEU A 128 -1.08 0.45 5.44
C LEU A 128 -2.31 0.51 4.53
N VAL A 129 -2.61 -0.61 3.87
CA VAL A 129 -3.87 -0.82 3.13
C VAL A 129 -4.54 -2.07 3.68
N TYR A 130 -5.71 -1.90 4.28
CA TYR A 130 -6.47 -2.98 4.87
C TYR A 130 -7.53 -3.49 3.89
N VAL A 131 -7.55 -4.80 3.70
CA VAL A 131 -8.34 -5.49 2.69
C VAL A 131 -9.16 -6.59 3.35
N ASN A 132 -10.47 -6.58 3.12
CA ASN A 132 -11.36 -7.60 3.66
C ASN A 132 -11.36 -8.91 2.86
N ALA A 133 -12.10 -9.91 3.34
CA ALA A 133 -12.24 -11.21 2.67
C ALA A 133 -12.81 -11.14 1.25
N GLU A 134 -13.56 -10.08 0.93
CA GLU A 134 -14.14 -9.83 -0.40
C GLU A 134 -13.19 -9.03 -1.32
N ARG A 135 -11.93 -8.85 -0.91
CA ARG A 135 -10.91 -8.08 -1.63
C ARG A 135 -11.30 -6.62 -1.82
N VAL A 136 -11.97 -6.03 -0.84
CA VAL A 136 -12.28 -4.60 -0.81
C VAL A 136 -11.34 -3.92 0.17
N ALA A 137 -10.63 -2.89 -0.30
CA ALA A 137 -9.88 -1.99 0.56
C ALA A 137 -10.88 -1.11 1.33
N TYR A 138 -10.95 -1.31 2.65
CA TYR A 138 -11.91 -0.59 3.50
C TYR A 138 -11.25 0.52 4.33
N ASP A 139 -9.94 0.41 4.55
CA ASP A 139 -9.17 1.47 5.20
C ASP A 139 -7.73 1.51 4.69
N TYR A 140 -7.14 2.70 4.76
CA TYR A 140 -5.75 2.93 4.39
C TYR A 140 -5.25 4.18 5.08
N ARG A 141 -4.03 4.12 5.60
CA ARG A 141 -3.47 5.21 6.41
C ARG A 141 -1.99 5.06 6.60
N TRP A 142 -1.37 6.18 6.91
CA TRP A 142 -0.03 6.21 7.47
C TRP A 142 -0.06 5.84 8.94
N GLU A 143 0.93 5.07 9.37
CA GLU A 143 1.18 4.76 10.76
C GLU A 143 2.67 4.86 11.09
N ARG A 144 2.98 5.00 12.37
CA ARG A 144 4.37 4.95 12.83
C ARG A 144 4.97 3.59 12.54
N ALA A 145 6.20 3.62 12.03
CA ALA A 145 7.01 2.44 11.85
C ALA A 145 7.56 1.94 13.20
N ASP A 146 7.73 0.64 13.34
CA ASP A 146 8.41 0.04 14.48
C ASP A 146 9.85 0.56 14.57
N SER A 147 10.31 0.84 15.79
CA SER A 147 11.62 1.45 16.03
C SER A 147 12.79 0.51 15.74
N THR A 148 12.55 -0.81 15.78
CA THR A 148 13.54 -1.85 15.48
C THR A 148 13.43 -2.35 14.05
N ASP A 149 12.23 -2.27 13.45
CA ASP A 149 11.95 -2.73 12.11
C ASP A 149 11.11 -1.70 11.34
N ARG A 150 11.81 -0.80 10.65
CA ARG A 150 11.20 0.40 10.04
C ARG A 150 10.26 0.12 8.88
N ASP A 151 10.17 -1.13 8.43
CA ASP A 151 9.29 -1.56 7.35
C ASP A 151 7.94 -2.09 7.85
N ARG A 152 7.73 -2.12 9.17
CA ARG A 152 6.52 -2.64 9.81
C ARG A 152 5.87 -1.56 10.67
N PRO A 153 4.54 -1.58 10.85
CA PRO A 153 3.91 -0.66 11.77
C PRO A 153 4.25 -1.01 13.22
N GLU A 154 4.21 -0.01 14.11
CA GLU A 154 4.37 -0.22 15.55
C GLU A 154 3.42 -1.31 16.05
N ASN A 155 3.92 -2.14 16.98
CA ASN A 155 3.17 -3.19 17.65
C ASN A 155 2.59 -4.28 16.71
N TRP A 156 3.13 -4.45 15.51
CA TRP A 156 2.61 -5.42 14.53
C TRP A 156 2.43 -6.84 15.10
N LYS A 157 3.37 -7.30 15.96
CA LYS A 157 3.34 -8.66 16.56
C LYS A 157 2.13 -8.92 17.44
N ILE A 158 1.54 -7.89 18.03
CA ILE A 158 0.36 -8.01 18.89
C ILE A 158 -0.93 -7.63 18.17
N ARG A 159 -0.83 -6.96 17.02
CA ARG A 159 -1.97 -6.50 16.21
C ARG A 159 -2.42 -7.52 15.19
N PHE A 160 -1.47 -8.27 14.63
CA PHE A 160 -1.75 -9.20 13.55
C PHE A 160 -1.51 -10.65 13.97
N ASP A 161 -2.27 -11.57 13.39
CA ASP A 161 -2.17 -12.99 13.72
C ASP A 161 -1.03 -13.68 12.97
N ARG A 162 -0.80 -13.28 11.72
CA ARG A 162 0.23 -13.87 10.87
C ARG A 162 0.91 -12.81 10.02
N LEU A 163 2.21 -13.01 9.79
CA LEU A 163 3.03 -12.23 8.87
C LEU A 163 3.35 -13.09 7.64
N TRP A 164 3.24 -12.49 6.47
CA TRP A 164 3.66 -12.99 5.16
C TRP A 164 4.72 -12.06 4.59
N LEU A 165 5.78 -12.63 4.04
CA LEU A 165 6.80 -11.91 3.29
C LEU A 165 6.54 -12.16 1.80
N PRO A 166 6.38 -11.10 0.99
CA PRO A 166 6.08 -11.19 -0.44
C PRO A 166 7.28 -11.71 -1.26
#